data_AF-B0DVN9-F1
#
_entry.id   AF-B0DVN9-F1
#
_cell.length_a   1.000
_cell.length_b   1.000
_cell.length_c   1.000
_cell.angle_alpha   90.00
_cell.angle_beta   90.00
_cell.angle_gamma   90.00
#
_symmetry.space_group_name_H-M   'P 1'
#
loop_
_entity.id
_entity.type
_entity.pdbx_description
1 polymer ?
#
loop_
_entity_poly.entity_id
_entity_poly.type
_entity_poly.pdbx_seq_one_letter_code
_entity_poly.pdbx_strand_id
1 'polypeptide(L)'
;MVSGFYDDSVLSIKELETLVSSGSGSCQPVAPTRVVYISDPCTNQEIHPDSYWDVLRTFGYEDLAATLRGKLVNRLQNVLTLDLNFAAELEQFNVWFVATAVENQYKLEAAGPYRLRQYPEYVTFTTPDQGQYPIPDPTYLRIHAACSNIAYLSGAANAIDDLCNT
;
A
#
# COMPACT_ATOMS: atom_id res chain seq x y z
N MET A 1 -4.93 21.40 1.50
CA MET A 1 -4.91 21.58 2.97
C MET A 1 -4.92 20.18 3.57
N VAL A 2 -3.84 19.79 4.26
CA VAL A 2 -3.65 18.43 4.80
C VAL A 2 -4.18 18.45 6.24
N SER A 3 -5.37 17.88 6.48
CA SER A 3 -6.06 17.89 7.78
C SER A 3 -6.06 16.51 8.44
N GLY A 4 -5.64 16.38 9.71
CA GLY A 4 -5.70 15.12 10.45
C GLY A 4 -4.78 15.07 11.68
N PHE A 5 -4.98 14.06 12.55
CA PHE A 5 -4.00 13.64 13.57
C PHE A 5 -3.13 12.54 12.95
N TYR A 6 -1.85 12.86 12.76
CA TYR A 6 -0.85 11.94 12.23
C TYR A 6 -0.04 11.34 13.37
N ASP A 7 0.39 10.09 13.22
CA ASP A 7 1.40 9.51 14.11
C ASP A 7 2.82 9.93 13.68
N ASP A 8 3.82 9.49 14.46
CA ASP A 8 5.23 9.82 14.22
C ASP A 8 5.76 9.28 12.87
N SER A 9 5.01 8.40 12.17
CA SER A 9 5.41 7.84 10.87
C SER A 9 5.54 8.91 9.79
N VAL A 10 4.80 10.01 9.89
CA VAL A 10 4.88 11.15 8.95
C VAL A 10 6.28 11.76 8.89
N LEU A 11 7.03 11.71 10.00
CA LEU A 11 8.38 12.27 10.06
C LEU A 11 9.39 11.48 9.21
N SER A 12 9.05 10.27 8.77
CA SER A 12 9.90 9.46 7.88
C SER A 12 9.91 9.97 6.42
N ILE A 13 8.97 10.85 6.06
CA ILE A 13 8.80 11.37 4.69
C ILE A 13 8.93 12.88 4.70
N LYS A 14 10.07 13.38 4.21
CA LYS A 14 10.43 14.80 4.22
C LYS A 14 9.37 15.73 3.63
N GLU A 15 8.69 15.27 2.57
CA GLU A 15 7.61 16.03 1.91
C GLU A 15 6.39 16.20 2.84
N LEU A 16 6.02 15.15 3.58
CA LEU A 16 4.93 15.21 4.57
C LEU A 16 5.32 15.99 5.83
N GLU A 17 6.57 15.87 6.29
CA GLU A 17 7.12 16.66 7.40
C GLU A 17 6.98 18.16 7.12
N THR A 18 7.33 18.61 5.91
CA THR A 18 7.19 20.02 5.52
C THR A 18 5.73 20.48 5.45
N LEU A 19 4.82 19.61 5.02
CA LEU A 19 3.39 19.89 4.95
C LEU A 19 2.77 20.02 6.35
N VAL A 20 3.08 19.09 7.26
CA VAL A 20 2.61 19.13 8.66
C VAL A 20 3.15 20.36 9.39
N SER A 21 4.42 20.72 9.18
CA SER A 21 5.05 21.89 9.80
C SER A 21 4.48 23.23 9.28
N SER A 22 3.84 23.23 8.11
CA SER A 22 3.29 24.43 7.45
C SER A 22 1.78 24.65 7.66
N GLY A 23 1.06 23.65 8.18
CA GLY A 23 -0.39 23.70 8.34
C GLY A 23 -0.85 24.26 9.69
N SER A 24 -1.52 25.42 9.70
CA SER A 24 -2.37 25.84 10.81
C SER A 24 -3.85 25.58 10.47
N GLY A 25 -4.52 24.65 11.16
CA GLY A 25 -5.94 24.37 10.88
C GLY A 25 -6.59 23.50 11.95
N SER A 26 -7.81 23.89 12.34
CA SER A 26 -8.58 23.50 13.54
C SER A 26 -8.88 22.00 13.72
N CYS A 27 -8.80 21.56 14.98
CA CYS A 27 -9.27 20.26 15.49
C CYS A 27 -10.77 20.04 15.23
N GLN A 28 -11.10 19.18 14.27
CA GLN A 28 -12.25 18.30 14.40
C GLN A 28 -11.76 16.92 14.87
N PRO A 29 -12.61 16.09 15.49
CA PRO A 29 -12.23 14.73 15.85
C PRO A 29 -12.13 13.91 14.55
N VAL A 30 -10.95 13.93 13.94
CA VAL A 30 -10.59 13.09 12.81
C VAL A 30 -10.11 11.76 13.40
N ALA A 31 -10.61 10.64 12.88
CA ALA A 31 -10.12 9.33 13.25
C ALA A 31 -8.59 9.28 13.06
N PRO A 32 -7.83 8.62 13.96
CA PRO A 32 -6.38 8.55 13.83
C PRO A 32 -6.01 7.91 12.48
N THR A 33 -5.05 8.52 11.80
CA THR A 33 -4.52 8.04 10.53
C THR A 33 -3.01 7.83 10.62
N ARG A 34 -2.47 6.90 9.84
CA ARG A 34 -1.03 6.67 9.72
C ARG A 34 -0.61 6.57 8.27
N VAL A 35 0.68 6.81 8.03
CA VAL A 35 1.29 6.64 6.71
C VAL A 35 1.72 5.19 6.56
N VAL A 36 1.35 4.59 5.43
CA VAL A 36 1.68 3.21 5.07
C VAL A 36 2.41 3.21 3.74
N TYR A 37 3.48 2.42 3.64
CA TYR A 37 4.13 2.15 2.37
C TYR A 37 3.33 1.10 1.60
N ILE A 38 3.02 1.38 0.33
CA ILE A 38 2.34 0.43 -0.56
C ILE A 38 3.27 -0.76 -0.82
N SER A 39 4.55 -0.48 -1.06
CA SER A 39 5.62 -1.48 -1.09
C SER A 39 6.61 -1.18 0.03
N ASP A 40 6.59 -1.99 1.07
CA ASP A 40 7.35 -1.74 2.31
C ASP A 40 8.88 -1.76 2.07
N PRO A 41 9.63 -0.70 2.45
CA PRO A 41 11.08 -0.68 2.47
C PRO A 41 11.73 -1.86 3.19
N CYS A 42 11.08 -2.46 4.19
CA CYS A 42 11.65 -3.54 5.00
C CYS A 42 11.76 -4.87 4.22
N THR A 43 11.06 -5.02 3.09
CA THR A 43 11.40 -6.06 2.09
C THR A 43 12.80 -5.87 1.48
N ASN A 44 13.45 -4.71 1.70
CA ASN A 44 14.85 -4.46 1.37
C ASN A 44 15.84 -4.72 2.53
N GLN A 45 15.37 -4.94 3.76
CA GLN A 45 16.24 -5.18 4.92
C GLN A 45 16.11 -6.64 5.41
N GLU A 46 17.03 -7.47 4.90
CA GLU A 46 17.69 -8.58 5.63
C GLU A 46 16.86 -9.81 6.05
N ILE A 47 16.27 -10.54 5.09
CA ILE A 47 16.09 -12.01 5.28
C ILE A 47 16.78 -12.84 4.16
N HIS A 48 16.89 -12.31 2.95
CA HIS A 48 17.89 -12.70 1.95
C HIS A 48 17.70 -11.69 0.80
N PRO A 49 18.74 -10.95 0.36
CA PRO A 49 18.62 -9.94 -0.69
C PRO A 49 18.10 -10.49 -2.04
N ASP A 50 18.03 -11.82 -2.17
CA ASP A 50 17.69 -12.58 -3.36
C ASP A 50 16.31 -13.28 -3.29
N SER A 51 15.44 -12.98 -2.32
CA SER A 51 14.13 -13.65 -2.23
C SER A 51 13.00 -12.85 -2.87
N TYR A 52 12.71 -11.66 -2.34
CA TYR A 52 11.58 -10.84 -2.81
C TYR A 52 11.76 -10.38 -4.27
N TRP A 53 12.94 -9.87 -4.59
CA TRP A 53 13.25 -9.36 -5.93
C TRP A 53 13.34 -10.47 -6.97
N ASP A 54 13.77 -11.68 -6.59
CA ASP A 54 13.89 -12.82 -7.50
C ASP A 54 12.53 -13.40 -7.81
N VAL A 55 11.63 -13.42 -6.83
CA VAL A 55 10.21 -13.72 -7.03
C VAL A 55 9.62 -12.72 -8.02
N LEU A 56 9.80 -11.42 -7.83
CA LEU A 56 9.30 -10.41 -8.77
C LEU A 56 9.90 -10.58 -10.19
N ARG A 57 11.20 -10.86 -10.31
CA ARG A 57 11.85 -11.18 -11.59
C ARG A 57 11.26 -12.40 -12.27
N THR A 58 10.97 -13.46 -11.50
CA THR A 58 10.33 -14.69 -12.01
C THR A 58 8.95 -14.41 -12.61
N PHE A 59 8.24 -13.38 -12.10
CA PHE A 59 6.97 -12.93 -12.64
C PHE A 59 7.08 -11.85 -13.73
N GLY A 60 8.27 -11.61 -14.29
CA GLY A 60 8.51 -10.69 -15.41
C GLY A 60 8.69 -9.22 -15.01
N TYR A 61 8.90 -8.92 -13.73
CA TYR A 61 9.17 -7.57 -13.25
C TYR A 61 10.67 -7.25 -13.16
N GLU A 62 11.41 -7.49 -14.24
CA GLU A 62 12.89 -7.37 -14.26
C GLU A 62 13.39 -5.94 -14.03
N ASP A 63 12.76 -4.95 -14.67
CA ASP A 63 13.12 -3.52 -14.54
C ASP A 63 12.67 -2.91 -13.20
N LEU A 64 11.70 -3.57 -12.56
CA LEU A 64 11.06 -3.08 -11.35
C LEU A 64 12.00 -3.16 -10.14
N ALA A 65 12.79 -4.22 -10.04
CA ALA A 65 13.77 -4.37 -8.98
C ALA A 65 14.84 -3.27 -9.00
N ALA A 66 15.27 -2.85 -10.20
CA ALA A 66 16.21 -1.75 -10.38
C ALA A 66 15.56 -0.38 -10.10
N THR A 67 14.26 -0.25 -10.39
CA THR A 67 13.48 1.00 -10.19
C THR A 67 13.07 1.20 -8.73
N LEU A 68 12.82 0.12 -7.99
CA LEU A 68 12.33 0.20 -6.61
C LEU A 68 13.44 0.10 -5.56
N ARG A 69 14.63 -0.41 -5.92
CA ARG A 69 15.81 -0.38 -5.04
C ARG A 69 16.38 1.05 -4.95
N GLY A 70 16.49 1.60 -3.74
CA GLY A 70 17.23 2.84 -3.45
C GLY A 70 16.37 4.07 -3.11
N LYS A 71 16.76 5.27 -3.59
CA LYS A 71 16.15 6.60 -3.28
C LYS A 71 14.68 6.78 -3.71
N LEU A 72 14.05 5.73 -4.24
CA LEU A 72 12.69 5.74 -4.78
C LEU A 72 11.64 5.22 -3.79
N VAL A 73 12.05 4.61 -2.67
CA VAL A 73 11.12 4.06 -1.67
C VAL A 73 10.40 5.15 -0.87
N ASN A 74 11.11 6.23 -0.53
CA ASN A 74 10.58 7.35 0.27
C ASN A 74 10.02 8.45 -0.63
N ARG A 75 8.93 8.16 -1.35
CA ARG A 75 8.23 9.12 -2.22
C ARG A 75 6.74 9.09 -1.97
N LEU A 76 6.06 10.22 -2.18
CA LEU A 76 4.59 10.33 -2.07
C LEU A 76 3.84 9.29 -2.92
N GLN A 77 4.38 8.89 -4.07
CA GLN A 77 3.77 7.88 -4.92
C GLN A 77 3.78 6.45 -4.34
N ASN A 78 4.61 6.16 -3.34
CA ASN A 78 4.70 4.84 -2.70
C ASN A 78 4.01 4.80 -1.33
N VAL A 79 3.25 5.85 -0.97
CA VAL A 79 2.63 5.92 0.35
C VAL A 79 1.17 6.30 0.30
N LEU A 80 0.44 5.84 1.31
CA LEU A 80 -0.95 6.16 1.55
C LEU A 80 -1.11 6.62 2.99
N THR A 81 -1.93 7.64 3.22
CA THR A 81 -2.40 8.00 4.56
C THR A 81 -3.76 7.39 4.77
N LEU A 82 -3.87 6.46 5.73
CA LEU A 82 -5.04 5.59 5.91
C LEU A 82 -5.48 5.61 7.38
N ASP A 83 -6.76 5.30 7.63
CA ASP A 83 -7.20 5.02 8.99
C ASP A 83 -6.51 3.77 9.54
N LEU A 84 -6.40 3.66 10.86
CA LEU A 84 -5.64 2.58 11.50
C LEU A 84 -6.09 1.17 11.09
N ASN A 85 -7.39 0.94 10.91
CA ASN A 85 -7.90 -0.39 10.57
C ASN A 85 -7.56 -0.75 9.14
N PHE A 86 -7.85 0.15 8.19
CA PHE A 86 -7.54 -0.11 6.78
C PHE A 86 -6.03 -0.21 6.53
N ALA A 87 -5.24 0.60 7.24
CA ALA A 87 -3.78 0.51 7.21
C ALA A 87 -3.28 -0.88 7.63
N ALA A 88 -3.84 -1.46 8.70
CA ALA A 88 -3.45 -2.80 9.16
C ALA A 88 -3.83 -3.89 8.16
N GLU A 89 -5.01 -3.79 7.53
CA GLU A 89 -5.44 -4.73 6.49
C GLU A 89 -4.56 -4.65 5.24
N LEU A 90 -4.10 -3.45 4.87
CA LEU A 90 -3.19 -3.25 3.73
C LEU A 90 -1.80 -3.85 4.00
N GLU A 91 -1.20 -3.56 5.16
CA GLU A 91 0.12 -4.06 5.54
C GLU A 91 0.18 -5.58 5.67
N GLN A 92 -0.93 -6.19 6.12
CA GLN A 92 -1.03 -7.64 6.31
C GLN A 92 -1.50 -8.39 5.05
N PHE A 93 -1.52 -7.72 3.88
CA PHE A 93 -1.95 -8.32 2.61
C PHE A 93 -3.39 -8.85 2.62
N ASN A 94 -4.24 -8.35 3.52
CA ASN A 94 -5.61 -8.79 3.66
C ASN A 94 -6.58 -8.04 2.74
N VAL A 95 -6.23 -6.82 2.34
CA VAL A 95 -6.96 -5.96 1.39
C VAL A 95 -5.97 -5.36 0.40
N TRP A 96 -6.36 -5.23 -0.87
CA TRP A 96 -5.53 -4.66 -1.93
C TRP A 96 -6.35 -3.94 -3.01
N PHE A 97 -5.66 -3.12 -3.81
CA PHE A 97 -6.24 -2.30 -4.87
C PHE A 97 -6.01 -2.94 -6.24
N VAL A 98 -7.09 -3.32 -6.94
CA VAL A 98 -7.04 -3.89 -8.29
C VAL A 98 -7.40 -2.83 -9.32
N ALA A 99 -6.51 -2.62 -10.30
CA ALA A 99 -6.73 -1.65 -11.36
C ALA A 99 -8.02 -1.96 -12.16
N THR A 100 -8.76 -0.92 -12.51
CA THR A 100 -9.96 -1.01 -13.35
C THR A 100 -9.67 -0.47 -14.76
N ALA A 101 -10.69 -0.48 -15.63
CA ALA A 101 -10.61 0.17 -16.94
C ALA A 101 -10.61 1.72 -16.85
N VAL A 102 -10.95 2.28 -15.68
CA VAL A 102 -10.96 3.72 -15.44
C VAL A 102 -9.63 4.12 -14.81
N GLU A 103 -8.99 5.14 -15.38
CA GLU A 103 -7.69 5.64 -14.91
C GLU A 103 -7.77 6.06 -13.44
N ASN A 104 -6.77 5.66 -12.65
CA ASN A 104 -6.65 5.96 -11.22
C ASN A 104 -7.82 5.44 -10.35
N GLN A 105 -8.69 4.62 -10.91
CA GLN A 105 -9.75 3.91 -10.19
C GLN A 105 -9.36 2.45 -9.96
N TYR A 106 -9.60 2.02 -8.73
CA TYR A 106 -9.26 0.70 -8.24
C TYR A 106 -10.47 0.08 -7.56
N LYS A 107 -10.66 -1.20 -7.80
CA LYS A 107 -11.58 -2.02 -7.02
C LYS A 107 -10.87 -2.53 -5.77
N LEU A 108 -11.54 -2.49 -4.62
CA LEU A 108 -11.03 -3.15 -3.43
C LEU A 108 -11.31 -4.65 -3.50
N GLU A 109 -10.25 -5.43 -3.31
CA GLU A 109 -10.31 -6.88 -3.12
C GLU A 109 -9.66 -7.26 -1.80
N ALA A 110 -9.95 -8.48 -1.33
CA ALA A 110 -9.52 -8.92 -0.01
C ALA A 110 -9.40 -10.45 0.07
N ALA A 111 -8.62 -10.91 1.05
CA ALA A 111 -8.51 -12.31 1.45
C ALA A 111 -9.82 -12.90 2.03
N GLY A 112 -10.88 -12.10 2.07
CA GLY A 112 -12.24 -12.53 2.41
C GLY A 112 -13.22 -11.36 2.32
N PRO A 113 -14.45 -11.57 1.82
CA PRO A 113 -15.40 -10.48 1.55
C PRO A 113 -15.86 -9.76 2.81
N TYR A 114 -15.77 -10.39 3.98
CA TYR A 114 -16.18 -9.77 5.25
C TYR A 114 -15.29 -8.57 5.63
N ARG A 115 -14.04 -8.54 5.16
CA ARG A 115 -13.09 -7.44 5.42
C ARG A 115 -13.47 -6.15 4.69
N LEU A 116 -14.26 -6.26 3.61
CA LEU A 116 -14.68 -5.10 2.80
C LEU A 116 -16.02 -4.50 3.23
N ARG A 117 -16.70 -5.05 4.26
CA ARG A 117 -18.06 -4.65 4.64
C ARG A 117 -18.21 -3.17 5.00
N GLN A 118 -17.13 -2.52 5.44
CA GLN A 118 -17.13 -1.12 5.87
C GLN A 118 -16.45 -0.19 4.85
N TYR A 119 -16.01 -0.72 3.71
CA TYR A 119 -15.23 0.00 2.71
C TYR A 119 -15.99 0.09 1.38
N PRO A 120 -15.74 1.14 0.58
CA PRO A 120 -16.35 1.27 -0.74
C PRO A 120 -15.85 0.16 -1.67
N GLU A 121 -16.68 -0.25 -2.62
CA GLU A 121 -16.25 -1.23 -3.64
C GLU A 121 -15.14 -0.67 -4.55
N TYR A 122 -15.21 0.63 -4.85
CA TYR A 122 -14.27 1.33 -5.73
C TYR A 122 -13.68 2.56 -5.05
N VAL A 123 -12.39 2.80 -5.28
CA VAL A 123 -11.63 3.96 -4.83
C VAL A 123 -11.03 4.64 -6.06
N THR A 124 -11.13 5.96 -6.17
CA THR A 124 -10.48 6.73 -7.23
C THR A 124 -9.53 7.75 -6.60
N PHE A 125 -8.24 7.65 -6.91
CA PHE A 125 -7.26 8.62 -6.44
C PHE A 125 -7.36 9.89 -7.29
N THR A 126 -7.46 11.04 -6.62
CA THR A 126 -7.51 12.35 -7.24
C THR A 126 -6.60 13.30 -6.49
N THR A 127 -6.11 14.31 -7.19
CA THR A 127 -5.30 15.38 -6.59
C THR A 127 -5.58 16.68 -7.34
N PRO A 128 -5.62 17.83 -6.64
CA PRO A 128 -5.74 19.12 -7.29
C PRO A 128 -4.45 19.55 -8.01
N ASP A 129 -3.29 18.96 -7.67
CA ASP A 129 -1.98 19.28 -8.28
C ASP A 129 -1.08 18.03 -8.29
N GLN A 130 -0.93 17.43 -9.47
CA GLN A 130 -0.09 16.24 -9.68
C GLN A 130 1.41 16.51 -9.52
N GLY A 131 1.86 17.77 -9.69
CA GLY A 131 3.27 18.14 -9.57
C GLY A 131 3.73 18.25 -8.13
N GLN A 132 2.87 18.78 -7.25
CA GLN A 132 3.16 18.90 -5.82
C GLN A 132 2.65 17.73 -4.98
N TYR A 133 1.51 17.15 -5.33
CA TYR A 133 0.84 16.08 -4.60
C TYR A 133 0.53 14.93 -5.55
N PRO A 134 1.57 14.23 -6.04
CA PRO A 134 1.37 13.10 -6.93
C PRO A 134 0.56 12.02 -6.20
N ILE A 135 -0.36 11.41 -6.93
CA ILE A 135 -1.12 10.27 -6.42
C ILE A 135 -0.24 9.01 -6.39
N PRO A 136 -0.66 7.96 -5.67
CA PRO A 136 0.01 6.66 -5.70
C PRO A 136 0.32 6.18 -7.12
N ASP A 137 1.54 5.70 -7.35
CA ASP A 137 1.89 5.11 -8.64
C ASP A 137 1.14 3.79 -8.82
N PRO A 138 0.40 3.60 -9.93
CA PRO A 138 -0.32 2.36 -10.22
C PRO A 138 0.57 1.11 -10.15
N THR A 139 1.87 1.26 -10.40
CA THR A 139 2.85 0.18 -10.37
C THR A 139 3.01 -0.38 -8.96
N TYR A 140 3.12 0.46 -7.93
CA TYR A 140 3.20 0.02 -6.53
C TYR A 140 1.94 -0.74 -6.12
N LEU A 141 0.77 -0.21 -6.48
CA LEU A 141 -0.52 -0.82 -6.18
C LEU A 141 -0.65 -2.20 -6.84
N ARG A 142 -0.21 -2.33 -8.10
CA ARG A 142 -0.22 -3.60 -8.83
C ARG A 142 0.68 -4.65 -8.18
N ILE A 143 1.88 -4.25 -7.71
CA ILE A 143 2.80 -5.16 -7.03
C ILE A 143 2.21 -5.62 -5.71
N HIS A 144 1.71 -4.70 -4.90
CA HIS A 144 1.05 -5.02 -3.63
C HIS A 144 -0.13 -5.96 -3.84
N ALA A 145 -0.97 -5.72 -4.85
CA ALA A 145 -2.07 -6.62 -5.20
C ALA A 145 -1.59 -8.01 -5.63
N ALA A 146 -0.53 -8.10 -6.42
CA ALA A 146 0.05 -9.39 -6.82
C ALA A 146 0.61 -10.15 -5.60
N CYS A 147 1.39 -9.49 -4.75
CA CYS A 147 1.88 -10.07 -3.50
C CYS A 147 0.75 -10.50 -2.57
N SER A 148 -0.30 -9.69 -2.45
CA SER A 148 -1.45 -10.00 -1.60
C SER A 148 -2.21 -11.22 -2.10
N ASN A 149 -2.43 -11.29 -3.40
CA ASN A 149 -3.10 -12.43 -4.01
C ASN A 149 -2.26 -13.71 -3.85
N ILE A 150 -0.93 -13.64 -4.03
CA ILE A 150 -0.03 -14.77 -3.78
C ILE A 150 -0.10 -15.21 -2.31
N ALA A 151 0.04 -14.28 -1.36
CA ALA A 151 -0.02 -14.59 0.07
C ALA A 151 -1.36 -15.26 0.45
N TYR A 152 -2.46 -14.73 -0.06
CA TYR A 152 -3.79 -15.31 0.11
C TYR A 152 -3.89 -16.74 -0.45
N LEU A 153 -3.49 -16.94 -1.70
CA LEU A 153 -3.56 -18.24 -2.38
C LEU A 153 -2.63 -19.27 -1.73
N SER A 154 -1.42 -18.87 -1.31
CA SER A 154 -0.48 -19.75 -0.59
C SER A 154 -1.01 -20.15 0.80
N GLY A 155 -1.66 -19.23 1.52
CA GLY A 155 -2.32 -19.55 2.78
C GLY A 155 -3.54 -20.47 2.60
N ALA A 156 -4.33 -20.24 1.54
CA ALA A 156 -5.47 -21.08 1.18
C ALA A 156 -5.04 -22.49 0.74
N ALA A 157 -3.93 -22.60 0.00
CA ALA A 157 -3.36 -23.89 -0.41
C ALA A 157 -2.97 -24.75 0.79
N ASN A 158 -2.31 -24.16 1.80
CA ASN A 158 -1.98 -24.87 3.04
C ASN A 158 -3.22 -25.42 3.75
N ALA A 159 -4.31 -24.64 3.78
CA ALA A 159 -5.58 -25.07 4.37
C ALA A 159 -6.24 -26.22 3.58
N ILE A 160 -6.06 -26.28 2.26
CA ILE A 160 -6.56 -27.36 1.41
C ILE A 160 -5.71 -28.63 1.59
N ASP A 161 -4.39 -28.51 1.66
CA ASP A 161 -3.49 -29.66 1.89
C ASP A 161 -3.75 -30.32 3.24
N ASP A 162 -4.05 -29.55 4.29
CA ASP A 162 -4.44 -30.08 5.60
C ASP A 162 -5.78 -30.85 5.55
N LEU A 163 -6.74 -30.38 4.73
CA LEU A 163 -8.03 -31.03 4.52
C LEU A 163 -7.95 -32.29 3.64
N CYS A 164 -7.00 -32.33 2.70
CA CYS A 164 -6.82 -33.49 1.81
C CYS A 164 -5.91 -34.58 2.40
N ASN A 165 -5.17 -34.28 3.48
CA ASN A 165 -4.34 -35.24 4.20
C ASN A 165 -5.00 -35.81 5.49
N THR A 166 -6.31 -35.63 5.66
CA THR A 166 -7.12 -36.27 6.72
C THR A 166 -8.03 -37.36 6.15
#